data_AF-A0A4Q7UY63-F1
#
_entry.id   AF-A0A4Q7UY63-F1
#
_cell.length_a   1.000
_cell.length_b   1.000
_cell.length_c   1.000
_cell.angle_alpha   90.00
_cell.angle_beta   90.00
_cell.angle_gamma   90.00
#
_symmetry.space_group_name_H-M   'P 1'
#
loop_
_entity.id
_entity.type
_entity.pdbx_description
1 polymer ?
#
loop_
_entity_poly.entity_id
_entity_poly.type
_entity_poly.pdbx_seq_one_letter_code
_entity_poly.pdbx_strand_id
1 'polypeptide(L)'
;MLDHLVLATPDLASSVAALTADGIALVEGGPHVGVGTRNHLAGLGDGRYLEVVGPDPEQPEPDSPRPFRIDTLAAPRLLTWAVRVPDLDAALAAARDAGHDPGPGRAMSRRRPDGELLAWTLAFPPDDLGGVVPFVIDWGSTPHPTASLDDGARLAGLTIGHPEPDRVRSILRALGADTADVVVGESAEPVLTARIVLADGTEKVLV
;
A
#
# COMPACT_ATOMS: atom_id res chain seq x y z
N MET A 1 9.93 7.82 1.35
CA MET A 1 10.36 6.69 0.48
C MET A 1 9.17 5.77 0.27
N LEU A 2 8.99 5.18 -0.92
CA LEU A 2 7.95 4.16 -1.15
C LEU A 2 8.12 3.02 -0.13
N ASP A 3 7.05 2.75 0.60
CA ASP A 3 7.03 1.75 1.66
C ASP A 3 6.41 0.45 1.17
N HIS A 4 5.16 0.52 0.73
CA HIS A 4 4.46 -0.62 0.19
C HIS A 4 3.37 -0.24 -0.80
N LEU A 5 2.99 -1.22 -1.60
CA LEU A 5 1.85 -1.17 -2.50
C LEU A 5 0.66 -1.89 -1.85
N VAL A 6 -0.56 -1.41 -2.07
CA VAL A 6 -1.78 -2.04 -1.54
C VAL A 6 -2.64 -2.59 -2.67
N LEU A 7 -2.66 -3.91 -2.78
CA LEU A 7 -3.58 -4.66 -3.62
C LEU A 7 -4.77 -5.11 -2.77
N ALA A 8 -5.91 -4.45 -2.94
CA ALA A 8 -7.13 -4.83 -2.25
C ALA A 8 -7.90 -5.87 -3.06
N THR A 9 -8.61 -6.78 -2.39
CA THR A 9 -9.34 -7.86 -3.05
C THR A 9 -10.61 -8.26 -2.29
N PRO A 10 -11.69 -8.68 -2.99
CA PRO A 10 -12.89 -9.22 -2.33
C PRO A 10 -12.69 -10.64 -1.79
N ASP A 11 -11.70 -11.39 -2.30
CA ASP A 11 -11.38 -12.75 -1.86
C ASP A 11 -9.87 -12.89 -1.70
N LEU A 12 -9.41 -12.80 -0.45
CA LEU A 12 -8.01 -12.86 -0.11
C LEU A 12 -7.40 -14.23 -0.43
N ALA A 13 -8.09 -15.32 -0.12
CA ALA A 13 -7.57 -16.67 -0.32
C ALA A 13 -7.33 -16.96 -1.80
N SER A 14 -8.32 -16.63 -2.65
CA SER A 14 -8.19 -16.79 -4.11
C SER A 14 -7.08 -15.91 -4.69
N SER A 15 -6.93 -14.68 -4.19
CA SER A 15 -5.89 -13.75 -4.68
C SER A 15 -4.49 -14.17 -4.27
N VAL A 16 -4.31 -14.65 -3.04
CA VAL A 16 -3.04 -15.21 -2.56
C VAL A 16 -2.65 -16.44 -3.40
N ALA A 17 -3.60 -17.34 -3.66
CA ALA A 17 -3.36 -18.52 -4.50
C ALA A 17 -2.95 -18.14 -5.93
N ALA A 18 -3.65 -17.18 -6.55
CA ALA A 18 -3.35 -16.72 -7.90
C ALA A 18 -1.96 -16.06 -7.99
N LEU A 19 -1.65 -15.11 -7.09
CA LEU A 19 -0.36 -14.42 -7.07
C LEU A 19 0.81 -15.38 -6.78
N THR A 20 0.61 -16.36 -5.89
CA THR A 20 1.62 -17.38 -5.60
C THR A 20 1.85 -18.28 -6.82
N ALA A 21 0.80 -18.66 -7.54
CA ALA A 21 0.92 -19.40 -8.80
C ALA A 21 1.62 -18.57 -9.89
N ASP A 22 1.48 -17.25 -9.85
CA ASP A 22 2.22 -16.30 -10.67
C ASP A 22 3.67 -16.08 -10.23
N GLY A 23 4.11 -16.69 -9.12
CA GLY A 23 5.48 -16.62 -8.62
C GLY A 23 5.75 -15.50 -7.60
N ILE A 24 4.73 -14.74 -7.19
CA ILE A 24 4.84 -13.77 -6.10
C ILE A 24 4.60 -14.51 -4.78
N ALA A 25 5.69 -14.85 -4.09
CA ALA A 25 5.63 -15.56 -2.81
C ALA A 25 5.08 -14.65 -1.70
N LEU A 26 3.89 -15.01 -1.20
CA LEU A 26 3.17 -14.29 -0.15
C LEU A 26 3.29 -15.02 1.18
N VAL A 27 3.53 -14.28 2.25
CA VAL A 27 3.48 -14.78 3.63
C VAL A 27 2.33 -14.12 4.39
N GLU A 28 1.78 -14.83 5.38
CA GLU A 28 0.72 -14.28 6.22
C GLU A 28 1.23 -13.07 7.02
N GLY A 29 0.55 -11.93 6.90
CA GLY A 29 0.86 -10.72 7.67
C GLY A 29 0.05 -10.64 8.97
N GLY A 30 -1.24 -10.94 8.90
CA GLY A 30 -2.15 -11.10 10.04
C GLY A 30 -3.40 -10.22 9.99
N PRO A 31 -4.25 -10.30 11.04
CA PRO A 31 -5.51 -9.58 11.11
C PRO A 31 -5.36 -8.12 11.56
N HIS A 32 -6.12 -7.22 10.94
CA HIS A 32 -6.41 -5.87 11.42
C HIS A 32 -7.66 -5.93 12.33
N VAL A 33 -7.44 -6.26 13.61
CA VAL A 33 -8.52 -6.48 14.57
C VAL A 33 -9.41 -5.25 14.72
N GLY A 34 -10.72 -5.43 14.57
CA GLY A 34 -11.73 -4.36 14.65
C GLY A 34 -11.93 -3.60 13.34
N VAL A 35 -11.05 -3.76 12.36
CA VAL A 35 -11.19 -3.23 10.99
C VAL A 35 -11.90 -4.25 10.09
N GLY A 36 -11.84 -5.54 10.43
CA GLY A 36 -12.48 -6.61 9.66
C GLY A 36 -11.70 -7.03 8.41
N THR A 37 -10.41 -6.72 8.33
CA THR A 37 -9.52 -7.13 7.23
C THR A 37 -8.32 -7.91 7.75
N ARG A 38 -7.68 -8.68 6.86
CA ARG A 38 -6.38 -9.31 7.09
C ARG A 38 -5.53 -9.23 5.83
N ASN A 39 -4.22 -9.37 5.99
CA ASN A 39 -3.29 -9.22 4.86
C ASN A 39 -2.29 -10.38 4.71
N HIS A 40 -1.75 -10.45 3.49
CA HIS A 40 -0.56 -11.21 3.13
C HIS A 40 0.47 -10.28 2.50
N LEU A 41 1.75 -10.56 2.70
CA LEU A 41 2.84 -9.68 2.33
C LEU A 41 3.82 -10.39 1.40
N ALA A 42 4.35 -9.69 0.40
CA ALA A 42 5.46 -10.16 -0.43
C ALA A 42 6.55 -9.09 -0.49
N GLY A 43 7.82 -9.48 -0.31
CA GLY A 43 8.95 -8.56 -0.46
C GLY A 43 9.05 -8.05 -1.91
N LEU A 44 9.36 -6.76 -2.08
CA LEU A 44 9.57 -6.10 -3.37
C LEU A 44 10.99 -5.50 -3.51
N GLY A 45 11.94 -5.97 -2.69
CA GLY A 45 13.30 -5.44 -2.62
C GLY A 45 13.39 -4.03 -2.02
N ASP A 46 14.60 -3.60 -1.69
CA ASP A 46 14.92 -2.23 -1.23
C ASP A 46 14.05 -1.74 -0.07
N GLY A 47 13.71 -2.66 0.83
CA GLY A 47 12.85 -2.38 1.99
C GLY A 47 11.41 -2.02 1.61
N ARG A 48 10.89 -2.58 0.52
CA ARG A 48 9.50 -2.39 0.05
C ARG A 48 8.74 -3.71 0.06
N TYR A 49 7.43 -3.65 0.13
CA TYR A 49 6.59 -4.85 0.03
C TYR A 49 5.27 -4.61 -0.70
N LEU A 50 4.62 -5.69 -1.13
CA LEU A 50 3.24 -5.72 -1.58
C LEU A 50 2.38 -6.17 -0.40
N GLU A 51 1.37 -5.39 -0.04
CA GLU A 51 0.29 -5.79 0.85
C GLU A 51 -0.91 -6.25 0.01
N VAL A 52 -1.29 -7.52 0.15
CA VAL A 52 -2.55 -8.04 -0.39
C VAL A 52 -3.55 -8.10 0.76
N VAL A 53 -4.62 -7.31 0.69
CA VAL A 53 -5.57 -7.12 1.79
C VAL A 53 -7.00 -7.42 1.33
N GLY A 54 -7.75 -8.15 2.16
CA GLY A 54 -9.15 -8.48 1.89
C GLY A 54 -9.96 -8.68 3.17
N PRO A 55 -11.25 -9.05 3.07
CA PRO A 55 -12.10 -9.31 4.22
C PRO A 55 -11.51 -10.41 5.10
N ASP A 56 -11.63 -10.24 6.41
CA ASP A 56 -11.31 -11.28 7.38
C ASP A 56 -12.56 -12.05 7.79
N PRO A 57 -12.75 -13.32 7.35
CA PRO A 57 -13.92 -14.11 7.70
C PRO A 57 -13.92 -14.59 9.16
N GLU A 58 -12.81 -14.44 9.88
CA GLU A 58 -12.70 -14.81 11.30
C GLU A 58 -13.07 -13.66 12.25
N GLN A 59 -13.37 -12.47 11.70
CA GLN A 59 -13.85 -11.33 12.47
C GLN A 59 -15.36 -11.14 12.26
N PRO A 60 -16.08 -10.60 13.26
CA PRO A 60 -17.46 -10.17 13.05
C PRO A 60 -17.52 -9.09 11.96
N GLU A 61 -18.70 -8.92 11.36
CA GLU A 61 -18.93 -7.83 10.43
C GLU A 61 -18.66 -6.49 11.14
N PRO A 62 -17.79 -5.62 10.59
CA PRO A 62 -17.45 -4.36 11.24
C PRO A 62 -18.65 -3.40 11.23
N ASP A 63 -18.72 -2.52 12.23
CA ASP A 63 -19.76 -1.47 12.35
C ASP A 63 -19.64 -0.38 11.28
N SER A 64 -18.58 -0.40 10.48
CA SER A 64 -18.30 0.57 9.41
C SER A 64 -17.71 -0.16 8.21
N PRO A 65 -17.88 0.38 6.99
CA PRO A 65 -17.28 -0.21 5.79
C PRO A 65 -15.78 -0.45 5.95
N ARG A 66 -15.31 -1.58 5.43
CA ARG A 66 -13.89 -1.92 5.41
C ARG A 66 -13.13 -0.88 4.58
N PRO A 67 -11.85 -0.61 4.91
CA PRO A 67 -11.03 0.32 4.14
C PRO A 67 -10.88 -0.14 2.68
N PHE A 68 -10.40 0.77 1.83
CA PHE A 68 -10.12 0.50 0.42
C PHE A 68 -11.33 0.05 -0.40
N ARG A 69 -12.56 0.31 0.08
CA ARG A 69 -13.82 -0.08 -0.57
C ARG A 69 -13.86 -1.58 -0.88
N ILE A 70 -13.16 -2.40 -0.07
CA ILE A 70 -13.04 -3.86 -0.26
C ILE A 70 -14.43 -4.51 -0.43
N ASP A 71 -15.41 -4.02 0.31
CA ASP A 71 -16.79 -4.54 0.31
C ASP A 71 -17.51 -4.39 -1.04
N THR A 72 -17.02 -3.53 -1.96
CA THR A 72 -17.63 -3.29 -3.28
C THR A 72 -16.72 -3.65 -4.45
N LEU A 73 -15.54 -4.21 -4.21
CA LEU A 73 -14.64 -4.66 -5.26
C LEU A 73 -15.19 -5.91 -5.96
N ALA A 74 -15.20 -5.87 -7.30
CA ALA A 74 -15.56 -7.05 -8.10
C ALA A 74 -14.35 -7.96 -8.39
N ALA A 75 -13.13 -7.44 -8.25
CA ALA A 75 -11.87 -8.13 -8.53
C ALA A 75 -10.72 -7.47 -7.75
N PRO A 76 -9.55 -8.13 -7.62
CA PRO A 76 -8.35 -7.51 -7.06
C PRO A 76 -7.96 -6.25 -7.82
N ARG A 77 -7.52 -5.21 -7.10
CA ARG A 77 -7.07 -3.94 -7.68
C ARG A 77 -5.94 -3.31 -6.88
N LEU A 78 -4.94 -2.78 -7.58
CA LEU A 78 -3.90 -1.94 -6.98
C LEU A 78 -4.49 -0.56 -6.69
N LEU A 79 -4.93 -0.35 -5.45
CA LEU A 79 -5.73 0.82 -5.11
C LEU A 79 -4.91 2.01 -4.64
N THR A 80 -3.84 1.75 -3.89
CA THR A 80 -3.03 2.81 -3.32
C THR A 80 -1.65 2.27 -2.94
N TRP A 81 -0.85 3.12 -2.31
CA TRP A 81 0.49 2.83 -1.87
C TRP A 81 0.84 3.74 -0.69
N ALA A 82 1.90 3.40 0.01
CA ALA A 82 2.36 4.12 1.18
C ALA A 82 3.73 4.72 0.97
N VAL A 83 3.96 5.86 1.62
CA VAL A 83 5.30 6.44 1.77
C VAL A 83 5.67 6.46 3.24
N ARG A 84 6.80 5.82 3.57
CA ARG A 84 7.37 5.91 4.91
C ARG A 84 8.16 7.19 5.09
N VAL A 85 7.98 7.80 6.26
CA VAL A 85 8.61 9.05 6.64
C VAL A 85 9.26 8.92 8.02
N PRO A 86 10.33 9.67 8.29
CA PRO A 86 10.96 9.69 9.62
C PRO A 86 10.22 10.59 10.63
N ASP A 87 9.36 11.48 10.14
CA ASP A 87 8.57 12.42 10.94
C ASP A 87 7.21 12.59 10.26
N LEU A 88 6.18 12.00 10.88
CA LEU A 88 4.81 12.05 10.36
C LEU A 88 4.29 13.50 10.32
N ASP A 89 4.45 14.26 11.40
CA ASP A 89 3.88 15.60 11.50
C ASP A 89 4.47 16.55 10.46
N ALA A 90 5.78 16.47 10.23
CA ALA A 90 6.46 17.24 9.19
C ALA A 90 5.94 16.87 7.79
N ALA A 91 5.74 15.59 7.51
CA ALA A 91 5.20 15.13 6.23
C ALA A 91 3.75 15.59 6.01
N LEU A 92 2.91 15.54 7.04
CA LEU A 92 1.53 16.02 6.97
C LEU A 92 1.48 17.54 6.76
N ALA A 93 2.36 18.30 7.40
CA ALA A 93 2.46 19.74 7.18
C ALA A 93 2.88 20.06 5.73
N ALA A 94 3.91 19.38 5.22
CA ALA A 94 4.39 19.57 3.85
C ALA A 94 3.31 19.25 2.80
N ALA A 95 2.54 18.18 3.00
CA ALA A 95 1.41 17.85 2.13
C ALA A 95 0.34 18.94 2.13
N ARG A 96 -0.02 19.46 3.32
CA ARG A 96 -1.00 20.55 3.47
C ARG A 96 -0.56 21.82 2.78
N ASP A 97 0.72 22.18 2.90
CA ASP A 97 1.32 23.33 2.20
C ASP A 97 1.28 23.15 0.67
N ALA A 98 1.31 21.91 0.19
CA ALA A 98 1.11 21.56 -1.22
C ALA A 98 -0.38 21.44 -1.64
N GLY A 99 -1.32 21.82 -0.77
CA GLY A 99 -2.76 21.84 -1.05
C GLY A 99 -3.44 20.47 -0.94
N HIS A 100 -2.85 19.52 -0.23
CA HIS A 100 -3.41 18.19 0.00
C HIS A 100 -3.37 17.83 1.48
N ASP A 101 -4.53 17.66 2.11
CA ASP A 101 -4.61 17.27 3.52
C ASP A 101 -4.75 15.74 3.64
N PRO A 102 -3.72 15.01 4.13
CA PRO A 102 -3.82 13.57 4.31
C PRO A 102 -4.65 13.16 5.54
N GLY A 103 -5.22 14.14 6.25
CA GLY A 103 -5.94 13.93 7.49
C GLY A 103 -5.02 13.78 8.72
N PRO A 104 -5.60 13.42 9.88
CA PRO A 104 -4.84 13.24 11.11
C PRO A 104 -4.10 11.90 11.13
N GLY A 105 -2.96 11.86 11.83
CA GLY A 105 -2.29 10.61 12.18
C GLY A 105 -3.18 9.72 13.06
N ARG A 106 -3.18 8.42 12.77
CA ARG A 106 -3.93 7.39 13.48
C ARG A 106 -2.99 6.25 13.86
N ALA A 107 -2.90 5.95 15.15
CA ALA A 107 -2.14 4.81 15.63
C ALA A 107 -2.84 3.51 15.23
N MET A 108 -2.07 2.56 14.74
CA MET A 108 -2.51 1.23 14.36
C MET A 108 -1.51 0.19 14.84
N SER A 109 -1.97 -1.05 14.95
CA SER A 109 -1.11 -2.17 15.29
C SER A 109 -1.70 -3.47 14.78
N ARG A 110 -0.84 -4.48 14.59
CA ARG A 110 -1.25 -5.87 14.39
C ARG A 110 -0.23 -6.81 15.03
N ARG A 111 -0.68 -8.01 15.38
CA ARG A 111 0.22 -9.10 15.80
C ARG A 111 0.55 -9.99 14.61
N ARG A 112 1.82 -10.32 14.46
CA ARG A 112 2.30 -11.35 13.53
C ARG A 112 1.92 -12.75 14.04
N PRO A 113 1.92 -13.78 13.18
CA PRO A 113 1.71 -15.17 13.61
C PRO A 113 2.71 -15.66 14.67
N ASP A 114 3.93 -15.12 14.69
CA ASP A 114 4.95 -15.42 15.71
C ASP A 114 4.75 -14.67 17.05
N GLY A 115 3.69 -13.86 17.16
CA GLY A 115 3.31 -13.12 18.36
C GLY A 115 3.91 -11.72 18.48
N GLU A 116 4.84 -11.33 17.61
CA GLU A 116 5.43 -9.99 17.61
C GLU A 116 4.37 -8.92 17.31
N LEU A 117 4.35 -7.85 18.11
CA LEU A 117 3.45 -6.72 17.91
C LEU A 117 4.15 -5.68 17.02
N LEU A 118 3.56 -5.42 15.86
CA LEU A 118 3.92 -4.28 15.04
C LEU A 118 2.98 -3.12 15.34
N ALA A 119 3.54 -1.94 15.55
CA ALA A 119 2.79 -0.71 15.77
C ALA A 119 3.32 0.39 14.84
N TRP A 120 2.43 1.24 14.36
CA TRP A 120 2.75 2.36 13.48
C TRP A 120 1.70 3.46 13.62
N THR A 121 2.02 4.63 13.09
CA THR A 121 1.05 5.71 12.89
C THR A 121 0.92 5.97 11.41
N LEU A 122 -0.30 6.16 10.90
CA LEU A 122 -0.52 6.50 9.50
C LEU A 122 -1.57 7.59 9.33
N ALA A 123 -1.58 8.26 8.18
CA ALA A 123 -2.62 9.20 7.80
C ALA A 123 -3.08 8.86 6.38
N PHE A 124 -4.37 8.55 6.25
CA PHE A 124 -4.99 8.20 4.97
C PHE A 124 -5.62 9.45 4.35
N PRO A 125 -5.19 9.84 3.14
CA PRO A 125 -5.80 10.97 2.46
C PRO A 125 -7.24 10.66 2.05
N PRO A 126 -8.06 11.71 1.82
CA PRO A 126 -9.33 11.53 1.14
C PRO A 126 -9.10 10.90 -0.24
N ASP A 127 -10.09 10.16 -0.73
CA ASP A 127 -10.02 9.49 -2.02
C ASP A 127 -10.46 10.43 -3.17
N ASP A 128 -10.02 11.69 -3.12
CA ASP A 128 -10.37 12.75 -4.08
C ASP A 128 -9.54 12.69 -5.36
N LEU A 129 -8.38 12.03 -5.30
CA LEU A 129 -7.47 11.78 -6.42
C LEU A 129 -7.47 10.31 -6.87
N GLY A 130 -8.47 9.53 -6.48
CA GLY A 130 -8.66 8.15 -6.93
C GLY A 130 -7.54 7.19 -6.48
N GLY A 131 -7.02 7.37 -5.26
CA GLY A 131 -6.04 6.49 -4.62
C GLY A 131 -4.59 6.60 -5.12
N VAL A 132 -4.31 7.44 -6.12
CA VAL A 132 -2.97 7.53 -6.74
C VAL A 132 -1.93 8.29 -5.92
N VAL A 133 -2.39 9.13 -4.99
CA VAL A 133 -1.52 9.79 -4.00
C VAL A 133 -1.32 8.85 -2.81
N PRO A 134 -0.08 8.66 -2.34
CA PRO A 134 0.18 7.73 -1.25
C PRO A 134 -0.33 8.24 0.09
N PHE A 135 -0.70 7.31 0.95
CA PHE A 135 -0.85 7.62 2.36
C PHE A 135 0.52 7.63 3.07
N VAL A 136 0.60 8.32 4.20
CA VAL A 136 1.85 8.47 4.94
C VAL A 136 1.87 7.50 6.12
N ILE A 137 3.00 6.82 6.32
CA ILE A 137 3.20 5.88 7.42
C ILE A 137 4.51 6.18 8.17
N ASP A 138 4.46 6.06 9.49
CA ASP A 138 5.60 6.12 10.39
C ASP A 138 5.61 4.87 11.28
N TRP A 139 6.65 4.05 11.11
CA TRP A 139 6.87 2.82 11.86
C TRP A 139 7.48 3.06 13.25
N GLY A 140 7.90 4.29 13.56
CA GLY A 140 8.58 4.63 14.82
C GLY A 140 9.80 3.74 15.04
N SER A 141 9.82 3.04 16.19
CA SER A 141 10.88 2.09 16.54
C SER A 141 10.54 0.63 16.22
N THR A 142 9.38 0.35 15.63
CA THR A 142 8.96 -1.03 15.31
C THR A 142 9.80 -1.57 14.14
N PRO A 143 10.30 -2.83 14.23
CA PRO A 143 10.97 -3.47 13.11
C PRO A 143 10.09 -3.46 11.85
N HIS A 144 10.68 -3.01 10.74
CA HIS A 144 9.96 -2.91 9.48
C HIS A 144 9.55 -4.30 8.97
N PRO A 145 8.34 -4.49 8.41
CA PRO A 145 7.86 -5.81 7.95
C PRO A 145 8.80 -6.53 7.00
N THR A 146 9.54 -5.78 6.17
CA THR A 146 10.48 -6.37 5.19
C THR A 146 11.67 -7.06 5.82
N ALA A 147 11.94 -6.86 7.11
CA ALA A 147 13.01 -7.57 7.82
C ALA A 147 12.78 -9.10 7.87
N SER A 148 11.53 -9.55 7.67
CA SER A 148 11.15 -10.96 7.65
C SER A 148 10.61 -11.43 6.29
N LEU A 149 10.79 -10.66 5.22
CA LEU A 149 10.31 -11.01 3.88
C LEU A 149 11.47 -11.45 2.99
N ASP A 150 11.18 -12.42 2.12
CA ASP A 150 12.14 -12.88 1.12
C ASP A 150 12.26 -11.92 -0.07
N ASP A 151 13.41 -11.98 -0.73
CA ASP A 151 13.78 -11.13 -1.89
C ASP A 151 13.37 -11.76 -3.25
N GLY A 152 12.29 -12.53 -3.28
CA GLY A 152 11.84 -13.28 -4.47
C GLY A 152 11.22 -12.45 -5.60
N ALA A 153 10.82 -11.21 -5.29
CA ALA A 153 10.26 -10.25 -6.23
C ALA A 153 10.84 -8.85 -5.98
N ARG A 154 10.88 -8.02 -7.02
CA ARG A 154 11.38 -6.63 -6.96
C ARG A 154 10.46 -5.66 -7.68
N LEU A 155 10.20 -4.50 -7.07
CA LEU A 155 9.49 -3.41 -7.74
C LEU A 155 10.42 -2.75 -8.76
N ALA A 156 10.11 -2.88 -10.04
CA ALA A 156 10.85 -2.26 -11.13
C ALA A 156 10.32 -0.87 -11.53
N GLY A 157 9.12 -0.51 -11.09
CA GLY A 157 8.58 0.84 -11.26
C GLY A 157 7.10 0.95 -10.93
N LEU A 158 6.69 2.15 -10.55
CA LEU A 158 5.32 2.56 -10.31
C LEU A 158 4.94 3.63 -11.35
N THR A 159 3.85 3.40 -12.07
CA THR A 159 3.27 4.37 -13.01
C THR A 159 1.94 4.86 -12.46
N ILE A 160 1.77 6.18 -12.46
CA ILE A 160 0.58 6.89 -12.01
C ILE A 160 0.02 7.66 -13.19
N GLY A 161 -1.22 7.36 -13.58
CA GLY A 161 -1.98 8.17 -14.53
C GLY A 161 -3.03 8.98 -13.80
N HIS A 162 -3.17 10.27 -14.14
CA HIS A 162 -4.23 11.13 -13.58
C HIS A 162 -4.62 12.24 -14.58
N PRO A 163 -5.86 12.76 -14.55
CA PRO A 163 -6.27 13.93 -15.36
C PRO A 163 -5.50 15.22 -15.01
N GLU A 164 -5.04 15.31 -13.77
CA GLU A 164 -4.26 16.44 -13.24
C GLU A 164 -2.85 15.98 -12.79
N PRO A 165 -1.94 15.61 -13.72
CA PRO A 165 -0.66 15.00 -13.37
C PRO A 165 0.26 15.96 -12.60
N ASP A 166 0.21 17.26 -12.88
CA ASP A 166 1.04 18.25 -12.18
C ASP A 166 0.63 18.42 -10.71
N ARG A 167 -0.68 18.32 -10.41
CA ARG A 167 -1.19 18.31 -9.03
C ARG A 167 -0.64 17.10 -8.28
N VAL A 168 -0.69 15.92 -8.89
CA VAL A 168 -0.11 14.69 -8.31
C VAL A 168 1.40 14.86 -8.07
N ARG A 169 2.17 15.32 -9.08
CA ARG A 169 3.62 15.55 -8.93
C ARG A 169 3.97 16.50 -7.80
N SER A 170 3.19 17.58 -7.62
CA SER A 170 3.41 18.55 -6.55
C SER A 170 3.28 17.90 -5.17
N ILE A 171 2.27 17.07 -4.99
CA ILE A 171 2.04 16.35 -3.73
C ILE A 171 3.14 15.30 -3.50
N LEU A 172 3.52 14.53 -4.54
CA LEU A 172 4.61 13.55 -4.42
C LEU A 172 5.94 14.21 -4.03
N ARG A 173 6.27 15.37 -4.60
CA ARG A 173 7.46 16.16 -4.20
C ARG A 173 7.41 16.56 -2.73
N ALA A 174 6.27 17.05 -2.25
CA ALA A 174 6.10 17.45 -0.86
C ALA A 174 6.29 16.28 0.11
N LEU A 175 5.90 15.07 -0.30
CA LEU A 175 6.05 13.83 0.46
C LEU A 175 7.42 13.14 0.25
N GLY A 176 8.31 13.68 -0.59
CA GLY A 176 9.59 13.04 -0.93
C GLY A 176 9.40 11.70 -1.66
N ALA A 177 8.38 11.61 -2.50
CA ALA A 177 7.91 10.43 -3.21
C ALA A 177 8.08 10.53 -4.73
N ASP A 178 8.67 11.61 -5.23
CA ASP A 178 9.02 11.83 -6.64
C ASP A 178 10.37 11.17 -6.99
N THR A 179 10.45 9.85 -6.78
CA THR A 179 11.66 9.07 -7.04
C THR A 179 11.75 8.61 -8.50
N ALA A 180 12.94 8.21 -8.94
CA ALA A 180 13.21 7.83 -10.34
C ALA A 180 12.39 6.62 -10.84
N ASP A 181 11.91 5.80 -9.92
CA ASP A 181 11.06 4.63 -10.16
C ASP A 181 9.56 4.97 -10.12
N VAL A 182 9.16 6.23 -9.88
CA VAL A 182 7.77 6.69 -9.91
C VAL A 182 7.56 7.63 -11.11
N VAL A 183 6.75 7.17 -12.07
CA VAL A 183 6.42 7.93 -13.28
C VAL A 183 4.98 8.41 -13.19
N VAL A 184 4.77 9.72 -13.17
CA VAL A 184 3.44 10.33 -13.29
C VAL A 184 3.19 10.72 -14.75
N GLY A 185 1.98 10.53 -15.25
CA GLY A 185 1.57 10.89 -16.60
C GLY A 185 0.10 11.28 -16.68
N GLU A 186 -0.29 11.90 -17.80
CA GLU A 186 -1.68 12.22 -18.09
C GLU A 186 -2.49 10.94 -18.38
N SER A 187 -3.69 10.86 -17.83
CA SER A 187 -4.67 9.80 -18.09
C SER A 187 -6.07 10.37 -17.94
N ALA A 188 -7.05 9.83 -18.68
CA ALA A 188 -8.45 10.25 -18.55
C ALA A 188 -9.05 9.90 -17.18
N GLU A 189 -8.52 8.87 -16.53
CA GLU A 189 -8.97 8.38 -15.22
C GLU A 189 -7.76 8.10 -14.31
N PRO A 190 -7.90 8.22 -12.98
CA PRO A 190 -6.88 7.80 -12.02
C PRO A 190 -6.53 6.32 -12.17
N VAL A 191 -5.25 6.01 -12.37
CA VAL A 191 -4.74 4.65 -12.51
C VAL A 191 -3.39 4.51 -11.84
N LEU A 192 -3.21 3.38 -11.15
CA LEU A 192 -1.95 2.98 -10.54
C LEU A 192 -1.51 1.68 -11.19
N THR A 193 -0.25 1.59 -11.60
CA THR A 193 0.29 0.39 -12.22
C THR A 193 1.67 0.10 -11.68
N ALA A 194 1.88 -1.10 -11.16
CA ALA A 194 3.17 -1.54 -10.64
C ALA A 194 3.76 -2.64 -11.51
N ARG A 195 5.02 -2.46 -11.91
CA ARG A 195 5.80 -3.47 -12.61
C ARG A 195 6.69 -4.20 -11.60
N ILE A 196 6.49 -5.50 -11.47
CA ILE A 196 7.22 -6.38 -10.57
C ILE A 196 8.06 -7.35 -11.41
N VAL A 197 9.33 -7.52 -11.06
CA VAL A 197 10.23 -8.49 -11.67
C VAL A 197 10.51 -9.60 -10.67
N LEU A 198 10.27 -10.84 -11.08
CA LEU A 198 10.52 -12.03 -10.27
C LEU A 198 11.97 -12.48 -10.38
N ALA A 199 12.41 -13.38 -9.50
CA ALA A 199 13.78 -13.89 -9.46
C ALA A 199 14.24 -14.57 -10.78
N ASP A 200 13.31 -15.12 -11.56
CA ASP A 200 13.58 -15.75 -12.86
C ASP A 200 13.60 -14.74 -14.04
N GLY A 201 13.39 -13.44 -13.75
CA GLY A 201 13.32 -12.37 -14.73
C GLY A 201 11.92 -12.16 -15.34
N THR A 202 10.93 -12.97 -14.96
CA THR A 202 9.54 -12.79 -15.39
C THR A 202 9.00 -11.45 -14.88
N GLU A 203 8.35 -10.70 -15.76
CA GLU A 203 7.70 -9.44 -15.42
C GLU A 203 6.20 -9.66 -15.18
N LYS A 204 5.70 -9.08 -14.09
CA LYS A 204 4.28 -9.03 -13.72
C LYS A 204 3.84 -7.57 -13.61
N VAL A 205 2.60 -7.31 -14.00
CA VAL A 205 2.00 -5.99 -13.92
C VAL A 205 0.76 -6.08 -13.05
N LEU A 206 0.71 -5.27 -12.00
CA LEU A 206 -0.48 -5.09 -11.15
C LEU A 206 -1.14 -3.76 -11.49
N VAL A 207 -2.48 -3.74 -11.54
CA VAL A 207 -3.33 -2.59 -11.90
C VAL A 207 -4.49 -2.47 -10.91
#